data_AF-A0A7H9HQJ9-F1
#
_entry.id   AF-A0A7H9HQJ9-F1
#
_cell.length_a   1.000
_cell.length_b   1.000
_cell.length_c   1.000
_cell.angle_alpha   90.00
_cell.angle_beta   90.00
_cell.angle_gamma   90.00
#
_symmetry.space_group_name_H-M   'P 1'
#
loop_
_entity.id
_entity.type
_entity.pdbx_description
1 polymer ?
#
loop_
_entity_poly.entity_id
_entity_poly.type
_entity_poly.pdbx_seq_one_letter_code
_entity_poly.pdbx_strand_id
1 'polypeptide(L)'
;MLKSSSRTAIEVFNSKLEVLLFRRRMTVSTEYQTAYQERVRRQLQSNQEHLDSLRHPGCQVTFDVDVVETPVPDPDLKVFFFDIDNCLYKRSTRIHDLMQDSIHDYFKSQLNVDDEEASSLRKTYYKEYGLAIRGLVMFHGIDAMEYNMMVDDALPLQNILKPDLALREMLQRLRESGKVDKLWLFTNAYKNHGIRCVRLLGVADLFDGITYCDYSKHDLICKPDVRAFEKAKLQSGLGSFENSWFVDDSGNNIKKGIEIGMKKCVHLVEEEVDHILGKTPAGSVVISDITELPQVVPELFSKK
;
A
#
# COMPACT_ATOMS: atom_id res chain seq x y z
N MET A 1 -31.75 -11.25 2.10
CA MET A 1 -31.32 -12.63 1.78
C MET A 1 -30.27 -12.66 0.66
N LEU A 2 -29.10 -12.01 0.84
CA LEU A 2 -28.04 -11.95 -0.18
C LEU A 2 -26.63 -12.20 0.40
N LYS A 3 -26.52 -12.84 1.58
CA LYS A 3 -25.24 -13.12 2.26
C LYS A 3 -24.81 -14.60 2.24
N SER A 4 -25.59 -15.52 1.68
CA SER A 4 -25.30 -16.97 1.77
C SER A 4 -24.62 -17.57 0.55
N SER A 5 -24.64 -16.91 -0.61
CA SER A 5 -24.20 -17.49 -1.89
C SER A 5 -22.69 -17.36 -2.15
N SER A 6 -22.05 -16.32 -1.62
CA SER A 6 -20.61 -16.08 -1.81
C SER A 6 -19.74 -16.90 -0.85
N ARG A 7 -20.20 -17.14 0.39
CA ARG A 7 -19.51 -18.03 1.35
C ARG A 7 -19.38 -19.46 0.82
N THR A 8 -20.41 -19.98 0.16
CA THR A 8 -20.43 -21.35 -0.37
C THR A 8 -19.51 -21.50 -1.59
N ALA A 9 -19.35 -20.48 -2.43
CA ALA A 9 -18.42 -20.52 -3.56
C ALA A 9 -16.95 -20.56 -3.08
N ILE A 10 -16.61 -19.75 -2.06
CA ILE A 10 -15.27 -19.69 -1.46
C ILE A 10 -14.94 -21.00 -0.72
N GLU A 11 -15.87 -21.57 0.05
CA GLU A 11 -15.65 -22.85 0.76
C GLU A 11 -15.49 -24.04 -0.20
N VAL A 12 -16.29 -24.10 -1.27
CA VAL A 12 -16.17 -25.13 -2.32
C VAL A 12 -14.90 -24.95 -3.16
N PHE A 13 -14.43 -23.72 -3.33
CA PHE A 13 -13.19 -23.41 -4.05
C PHE A 13 -11.95 -23.67 -3.19
N ASN A 14 -11.95 -23.26 -1.92
CA ASN A 14 -10.87 -23.50 -0.97
C ASN A 14 -10.64 -25.00 -0.72
N SER A 15 -11.71 -25.80 -0.62
CA SER A 15 -11.58 -27.26 -0.50
C SER A 15 -11.01 -27.93 -1.76
N LYS A 16 -11.26 -27.38 -2.95
CA LYS A 16 -10.62 -27.85 -4.20
C LYS A 16 -9.15 -27.44 -4.27
N LEU A 17 -8.80 -26.22 -3.86
CA LEU A 17 -7.43 -25.73 -3.89
C LEU A 17 -6.54 -26.38 -2.82
N GLU A 18 -7.04 -26.64 -1.61
CA GLU A 18 -6.30 -27.40 -0.58
C GLU A 18 -5.95 -28.81 -1.07
N VAL A 19 -6.90 -29.50 -1.72
CA VAL A 19 -6.68 -30.82 -2.31
C VAL A 19 -5.71 -30.75 -3.49
N LEU A 20 -5.71 -29.65 -4.25
CA LEU A 20 -4.82 -29.44 -5.41
C LEU A 20 -3.38 -29.08 -4.98
N LEU A 21 -3.21 -28.14 -4.05
CA LEU A 21 -1.92 -27.71 -3.49
C LEU A 21 -1.24 -28.85 -2.71
N PHE A 22 -2.02 -29.66 -1.97
CA PHE A 22 -1.52 -30.87 -1.32
C PHE A 22 -1.05 -31.93 -2.32
N ARG A 23 -1.73 -32.08 -3.47
CA ARG A 23 -1.37 -33.05 -4.52
C ARG A 23 -0.27 -32.57 -5.48
N ARG A 24 -0.11 -31.25 -5.71
CA ARG A 24 0.82 -30.68 -6.69
C ARG A 24 2.21 -30.30 -6.16
N ARG A 25 2.43 -30.33 -4.84
CA ARG A 25 3.77 -30.24 -4.21
C ARG A 25 4.78 -31.29 -4.73
N MET A 26 4.34 -32.28 -5.51
CA MET A 26 5.20 -33.38 -6.00
C MET A 26 5.61 -33.30 -7.47
N THR A 27 5.12 -32.35 -8.29
CA THR A 27 5.47 -32.29 -9.73
C THR A 27 5.46 -30.88 -10.32
N VAL A 28 6.36 -30.01 -9.86
CA VAL A 28 6.82 -28.86 -10.64
C VAL A 28 8.16 -29.27 -11.26
N SER A 29 8.41 -28.93 -12.53
CA SER A 29 9.77 -29.04 -13.07
C SER A 29 10.67 -28.12 -12.25
N THR A 30 11.55 -28.71 -11.44
CA THR A 30 12.49 -28.01 -10.57
C THR A 30 13.29 -26.94 -11.31
N GLU A 31 13.51 -27.11 -12.61
CA GLU A 31 14.23 -26.16 -13.47
C GLU A 31 13.46 -24.85 -13.69
N TYR A 32 12.14 -24.89 -13.91
CA TYR A 32 11.35 -23.68 -14.16
C TYR A 32 11.24 -22.81 -12.90
N GLN A 33 10.98 -23.44 -11.76
CA GLN A 33 10.94 -22.75 -10.47
C GLN A 33 12.29 -22.14 -10.12
N THR A 34 13.39 -22.86 -10.35
CA THR A 34 14.76 -22.37 -10.15
C THR A 34 15.06 -21.17 -11.05
N ALA A 35 14.67 -21.22 -12.32
CA ALA A 35 14.88 -20.11 -13.26
C ALA A 35 14.10 -18.85 -12.86
N TYR A 36 12.87 -19.00 -12.38
CA TYR A 36 12.08 -17.88 -11.84
C TYR A 36 12.74 -17.26 -10.61
N GLN A 37 13.15 -18.10 -9.65
CA GLN A 37 13.80 -17.64 -8.41
C GLN A 37 15.12 -16.90 -8.69
N GLU A 38 15.92 -17.40 -9.63
CA GLU A 38 17.16 -16.72 -10.03
C GLU A 38 16.90 -15.39 -10.75
N ARG A 39 15.83 -15.29 -11.56
CA ARG A 39 15.40 -14.03 -12.17
C ARG A 39 15.02 -13.01 -11.08
N VAL A 40 14.20 -13.41 -10.12
CA VAL A 40 13.83 -12.57 -8.97
C VAL A 40 15.08 -12.12 -8.21
N ARG A 41 15.99 -13.04 -7.88
CA ARG A 41 17.22 -12.74 -7.13
C ARG A 41 18.07 -11.67 -7.81
N ARG A 42 18.27 -11.79 -9.13
CA ARG A 42 19.01 -10.78 -9.92
C ARG A 42 18.29 -9.43 -9.93
N GLN A 43 16.97 -9.44 -10.04
CA GLN A 43 16.19 -8.21 -10.03
C GLN A 43 16.24 -7.51 -8.66
N LEU A 44 16.15 -8.27 -7.55
CA LEU A 44 16.33 -7.73 -6.20
C LEU A 44 17.71 -7.10 -6.01
N GLN A 45 18.76 -7.76 -6.50
CA GLN A 45 20.12 -7.21 -6.48
C GLN A 45 20.21 -5.89 -7.27
N SER A 46 19.68 -5.87 -8.50
CA SER A 46 19.65 -4.66 -9.33
C SER A 46 18.84 -3.53 -8.68
N ASN A 47 17.73 -3.84 -8.02
CA ASN A 47 16.91 -2.88 -7.28
C ASN A 47 17.72 -2.26 -6.13
N GLN A 48 18.42 -3.08 -5.34
CA GLN A 48 19.24 -2.62 -4.22
C GLN A 48 20.42 -1.76 -4.69
N GLU A 49 21.16 -2.20 -5.70
CA GLU A 49 22.28 -1.44 -6.30
C GLU A 49 21.82 -0.07 -6.81
N HIS A 50 20.63 0.00 -7.43
CA HIS A 50 20.07 1.26 -7.88
C HIS A 50 19.74 2.20 -6.71
N LEU A 51 19.07 1.70 -5.67
CA LEU A 51 18.73 2.49 -4.49
C LEU A 51 19.98 3.04 -3.78
N ASP A 52 21.04 2.24 -3.70
CA ASP A 52 22.32 2.64 -3.09
C ASP A 52 23.08 3.66 -3.94
N SER A 53 22.78 3.75 -5.24
CA SER A 53 23.35 4.72 -6.17
C SER A 53 22.67 6.10 -6.14
N LEU A 54 21.49 6.23 -5.52
CA LEU A 54 20.73 7.49 -5.50
C LEU A 54 21.48 8.61 -4.77
N ARG A 55 21.45 9.83 -5.31
CA ARG A 55 22.11 11.03 -4.74
C ARG A 55 21.24 12.29 -4.74
N HIS A 56 20.02 12.22 -5.27
CA HIS A 56 19.14 13.39 -5.36
C HIS A 56 18.51 13.74 -4.00
N PRO A 57 18.03 14.97 -3.79
CA PRO A 57 17.31 15.34 -2.57
C PRO A 57 16.14 14.38 -2.27
N GLY A 58 15.95 14.09 -0.99
CA GLY A 58 14.90 13.19 -0.50
C GLY A 58 15.02 11.72 -0.89
N CYS A 59 16.18 11.27 -1.38
CA CYS A 59 16.42 9.85 -1.65
C CYS A 59 16.77 9.01 -0.41
N GLN A 60 16.93 9.64 0.76
CA GLN A 60 17.27 8.98 2.03
C GLN A 60 16.12 9.13 3.01
N VAL A 61 15.79 8.03 3.69
CA VAL A 61 14.83 8.02 4.79
C VAL A 61 15.47 8.66 6.02
N THR A 62 14.79 9.61 6.64
CA THR A 62 15.28 10.35 7.83
C THR A 62 14.42 10.10 9.07
N PHE A 63 13.52 9.13 9.02
CA PHE A 63 12.61 8.75 10.09
C PHE A 63 12.78 7.28 10.47
N ASP A 64 12.36 6.91 11.68
CA ASP A 64 12.37 5.53 12.14
C ASP A 64 11.25 4.72 11.47
N VAL A 65 11.63 3.62 10.81
CA VAL A 65 10.67 2.76 10.08
C VAL A 65 9.89 1.86 11.03
N ASP A 66 10.58 1.28 12.01
CA ASP A 66 9.99 0.39 13.00
C ASP A 66 9.92 1.13 14.34
N VAL A 67 8.73 1.62 14.71
CA VAL A 67 8.50 2.28 15.99
C VAL A 67 8.67 1.27 17.13
N VAL A 68 9.82 1.31 17.81
CA VAL A 68 10.16 0.40 18.92
C VAL A 68 9.36 0.73 20.17
N GLU A 69 9.20 2.02 20.47
CA GLU A 69 8.39 2.52 21.57
C GLU A 69 7.35 3.50 21.03
N THR A 70 6.08 3.25 21.34
CA THR A 70 4.99 4.11 20.88
C THR A 70 5.02 5.43 21.64
N PRO A 71 5.01 6.58 20.96
CA PRO A 71 5.02 7.88 21.62
C PRO A 71 3.77 8.05 22.51
N VAL A 72 3.91 8.85 23.58
CA VAL A 72 2.76 9.26 24.39
C VAL A 72 1.80 10.06 23.51
N PRO A 73 0.50 9.69 23.44
CA PRO A 73 -0.46 10.42 22.62
C PRO A 73 -0.59 11.88 23.05
N ASP A 74 -0.42 12.80 22.11
CA ASP A 74 -0.59 14.24 22.33
C ASP A 74 -1.94 14.69 21.76
N PRO A 75 -2.86 15.21 22.58
CA PRO A 75 -4.18 15.65 22.13
C PRO A 75 -4.15 16.79 21.13
N ASP A 76 -3.13 17.64 21.13
CA ASP A 76 -3.03 18.84 20.28
C ASP A 76 -2.22 18.62 18.99
N LEU A 77 -1.54 17.48 18.89
CA LEU A 77 -0.71 17.08 17.76
C LEU A 77 -1.53 16.94 16.49
N LYS A 78 -1.08 17.61 15.42
CA LYS A 78 -1.70 17.60 14.10
C LYS A 78 -0.93 16.70 13.13
N VAL A 79 -1.62 15.69 12.59
CA VAL A 79 -0.99 14.70 11.70
C VAL A 79 -1.72 14.64 10.36
N PHE A 80 -0.97 14.71 9.26
CA PHE A 80 -1.52 14.44 7.93
C PHE A 80 -1.01 13.08 7.45
N PHE A 81 -1.93 12.12 7.32
CA PHE A 81 -1.68 10.79 6.79
C PHE A 81 -1.76 10.75 5.25
N PHE A 82 -0.78 10.11 4.63
CA PHE A 82 -0.68 9.97 3.17
C PHE A 82 -0.62 8.49 2.80
N ASP A 83 -1.55 8.04 1.96
CA ASP A 83 -1.33 6.81 1.22
C ASP A 83 -0.16 6.95 0.24
N ILE A 84 0.38 5.84 -0.25
CA ILE A 84 1.54 5.82 -1.16
C ILE A 84 1.11 5.46 -2.58
N ASP A 85 0.67 4.21 -2.77
CA ASP A 85 0.34 3.65 -4.07
C ASP A 85 -0.84 4.39 -4.71
N ASN A 86 -0.70 4.79 -5.98
CA ASN A 86 -1.68 5.61 -6.71
C ASN A 86 -2.03 6.96 -6.05
N CYS A 87 -1.30 7.36 -5.00
CA CYS A 87 -1.52 8.61 -4.26
C CYS A 87 -0.32 9.55 -4.40
N LEU A 88 0.87 9.15 -3.92
CA LEU A 88 2.11 9.90 -4.10
C LEU A 88 2.65 9.80 -5.53
N TYR A 89 2.17 8.83 -6.30
CA TYR A 89 2.42 8.72 -7.74
C TYR A 89 1.13 8.34 -8.44
N LYS A 90 1.03 8.68 -9.71
CA LYS A 90 -0.19 8.50 -10.50
C LYS A 90 -0.50 7.03 -10.76
N ARG A 91 -1.79 6.67 -10.82
CA ARG A 91 -2.23 5.34 -11.26
C ARG A 91 -1.85 5.08 -12.72
N SER A 92 -1.81 6.13 -13.55
CA SER A 92 -1.32 6.08 -14.95
C SER A 92 0.13 5.63 -15.11
N THR A 93 0.91 5.53 -14.03
CA THR A 93 2.24 4.87 -14.04
C THR A 93 2.17 3.35 -14.29
N ARG A 94 0.98 2.74 -14.14
CA ARG A 94 0.72 1.32 -14.40
C ARG A 94 1.56 0.35 -13.57
N ILE A 95 2.08 0.81 -12.41
CA ILE A 95 2.75 -0.07 -11.44
C ILE A 95 1.81 -1.18 -10.98
N HIS A 96 0.52 -0.87 -10.81
CA HIS A 96 -0.50 -1.87 -10.52
C HIS A 96 -0.53 -2.97 -11.58
N ASP A 97 -0.40 -2.66 -12.88
CA ASP A 97 -0.40 -3.69 -13.93
C ASP A 97 0.82 -4.61 -13.81
N LEU A 98 2.02 -4.05 -13.56
CA LEU A 98 3.22 -4.85 -13.31
C LEU A 98 3.09 -5.74 -12.07
N MET A 99 2.43 -5.24 -11.03
CA MET A 99 2.10 -6.02 -9.84
C MET A 99 1.19 -7.20 -10.22
N GLN A 100 0.13 -6.95 -11.01
CA GLN A 100 -0.77 -8.01 -11.44
C GLN A 100 -0.06 -9.10 -12.27
N ASP A 101 0.84 -8.71 -13.17
CA ASP A 101 1.65 -9.65 -13.95
C ASP A 101 2.60 -10.45 -13.05
N SER A 102 3.23 -9.81 -12.07
CA SER A 102 4.13 -10.47 -11.11
C SER A 102 3.39 -11.46 -10.20
N ILE A 103 2.18 -11.13 -9.77
CA ILE A 103 1.30 -12.03 -9.01
C ILE A 103 0.94 -13.27 -9.83
N HIS A 104 0.62 -13.05 -11.11
CA HIS A 104 0.28 -14.12 -12.04
C HIS A 104 1.47 -15.07 -12.24
N ASP A 105 2.66 -14.51 -12.51
CA ASP A 105 3.90 -15.27 -12.63
C ASP A 105 4.22 -16.08 -11.37
N TYR A 106 3.99 -15.50 -10.19
CA TYR A 106 4.17 -16.19 -8.91
C TYR A 106 3.22 -17.39 -8.77
N PHE A 107 1.94 -17.23 -9.09
CA PHE A 107 0.96 -18.33 -9.04
C PHE A 107 1.33 -19.47 -9.97
N LYS A 108 1.78 -19.17 -11.19
CA LYS A 108 2.24 -20.19 -12.13
C LYS A 108 3.51 -20.89 -11.64
N SER A 109 4.50 -20.11 -11.23
CA SER A 109 5.85 -20.61 -10.98
C SER A 109 6.01 -21.28 -9.62
N GLN A 110 5.34 -20.77 -8.59
CA GLN A 110 5.48 -21.24 -7.21
C GLN A 110 4.29 -22.10 -6.75
N LEU A 111 3.07 -21.81 -7.24
CA LEU A 111 1.88 -22.57 -6.83
C LEU A 111 1.43 -23.60 -7.88
N ASN A 112 2.05 -23.61 -9.06
CA ASN A 112 1.70 -24.48 -10.18
C ASN A 112 0.21 -24.40 -10.54
N VAL A 113 -0.31 -23.19 -10.56
CA VAL A 113 -1.68 -22.84 -10.94
C VAL A 113 -1.70 -22.46 -12.42
N ASP A 114 -2.73 -22.83 -13.16
CA ASP A 114 -2.84 -22.47 -14.58
C ASP A 114 -3.26 -21.00 -14.77
N ASP A 115 -3.24 -20.52 -16.03
CA ASP A 115 -3.52 -19.11 -16.34
C ASP A 115 -4.96 -18.67 -15.99
N GLU A 116 -5.93 -19.57 -16.13
CA GLU A 116 -7.34 -19.27 -15.85
C GLU A 116 -7.58 -19.18 -14.34
N GLU A 117 -7.05 -20.15 -13.59
CA GLU A 117 -7.11 -20.19 -12.13
C GLU A 117 -6.34 -19.02 -11.51
N ALA A 118 -5.13 -18.70 -12.00
CA ALA A 118 -4.33 -17.56 -11.52
C ALA A 118 -5.07 -16.23 -11.70
N SER A 119 -5.70 -16.04 -12.87
CA SER A 119 -6.53 -14.87 -13.15
C SER A 119 -7.75 -14.77 -12.23
N SER A 120 -8.38 -15.92 -11.94
CA SER A 120 -9.55 -16.00 -11.04
C SER A 120 -9.18 -15.68 -9.59
N LEU A 121 -8.08 -16.25 -9.08
CA LEU A 121 -7.56 -16.01 -7.74
C LEU A 121 -7.25 -14.53 -7.53
N ARG A 122 -6.55 -13.92 -8.49
CA ARG A 122 -6.17 -12.50 -8.48
C ARG A 122 -7.40 -11.60 -8.35
N LYS A 123 -8.41 -11.80 -9.21
CA LYS A 123 -9.66 -11.02 -9.19
C LYS A 123 -10.44 -11.20 -7.89
N THR A 124 -10.55 -12.44 -7.42
CA THR A 124 -11.32 -12.77 -6.20
C THR A 124 -10.69 -12.11 -4.99
N TYR A 125 -9.38 -12.26 -4.80
CA TYR A 125 -8.72 -11.75 -3.61
C TYR A 125 -8.60 -10.22 -3.59
N TYR A 126 -8.39 -9.60 -4.74
CA TYR A 126 -8.42 -8.14 -4.84
C TYR A 126 -9.81 -7.59 -4.47
N LYS A 127 -10.88 -8.20 -5.00
CA LYS A 127 -12.26 -7.74 -4.78
C LYS A 127 -12.75 -7.94 -3.35
N GLU A 128 -12.44 -9.07 -2.73
CA GLU A 128 -13.02 -9.44 -1.43
C GLU A 128 -12.24 -8.89 -0.23
N TYR A 129 -10.93 -8.72 -0.36
CA TYR A 129 -10.06 -8.38 0.78
C TYR A 129 -9.37 -7.02 0.64
N GLY A 130 -9.49 -6.36 -0.51
CA GLY A 130 -8.79 -5.10 -0.82
C GLY A 130 -7.26 -5.24 -0.91
N LEU A 131 -6.74 -6.45 -0.64
CA LEU A 131 -5.33 -6.81 -0.68
C LEU A 131 -5.24 -8.30 -1.01
N ALA A 132 -4.72 -8.64 -2.19
CA ALA A 132 -4.73 -10.02 -2.68
C ALA A 132 -4.01 -10.99 -1.71
N ILE A 133 -2.91 -10.54 -1.11
CA ILE A 133 -2.09 -11.35 -0.19
C ILE A 133 -2.84 -11.77 1.09
N ARG A 134 -3.82 -11.00 1.56
CA ARG A 134 -4.57 -11.35 2.77
C ARG A 134 -5.34 -12.64 2.60
N GLY A 135 -6.04 -12.81 1.49
CA GLY A 135 -6.76 -14.05 1.20
C GLY A 135 -5.81 -15.23 0.96
N LEU A 136 -4.70 -14.98 0.27
CA LEU A 136 -3.65 -15.98 0.03
C LEU A 136 -3.04 -16.53 1.32
N VAL A 137 -2.69 -15.67 2.27
CA VAL A 137 -2.13 -16.06 3.57
C VAL A 137 -3.17 -16.82 4.39
N MET A 138 -4.39 -16.30 4.47
CA MET A 138 -5.46 -16.88 5.30
C MET A 138 -5.93 -18.26 4.80
N PHE A 139 -6.06 -18.45 3.48
CA PHE A 139 -6.72 -19.63 2.92
C PHE A 139 -5.79 -20.60 2.20
N HIS A 140 -4.55 -20.21 1.90
CA HIS A 140 -3.62 -21.06 1.14
C HIS A 140 -2.28 -21.28 1.83
N GLY A 141 -2.09 -20.77 3.06
CA GLY A 141 -0.87 -20.97 3.83
C GLY A 141 0.38 -20.44 3.13
N ILE A 142 0.22 -19.45 2.25
CA ILE A 142 1.32 -18.78 1.57
C ILE A 142 2.06 -17.91 2.58
N ASP A 143 3.38 -18.02 2.59
CA ASP A 143 4.22 -17.13 3.37
C ASP A 143 4.18 -15.72 2.75
N ALA A 144 3.67 -14.75 3.53
CA ALA A 144 3.48 -13.38 3.06
C ALA A 144 4.80 -12.67 2.75
N MET A 145 5.87 -13.01 3.47
CA MET A 145 7.20 -12.44 3.28
C MET A 145 7.85 -13.01 2.02
N GLU A 146 7.72 -14.31 1.78
CA GLU A 146 8.17 -14.94 0.52
C GLU A 146 7.43 -14.35 -0.68
N TYR A 147 6.10 -14.24 -0.59
CA TYR A 147 5.31 -13.61 -1.63
C TYR A 147 5.74 -12.16 -1.89
N ASN A 148 5.92 -11.36 -0.84
CA ASN A 148 6.38 -9.98 -0.98
C ASN A 148 7.73 -9.88 -1.66
N MET A 149 8.68 -10.73 -1.27
CA MET A 149 10.01 -10.78 -1.87
C MET A 149 9.94 -11.12 -3.37
N MET A 150 9.10 -12.07 -3.74
CA MET A 150 8.99 -12.58 -5.12
C MET A 150 8.17 -11.69 -6.04
N VAL A 151 7.23 -10.93 -5.49
CA VAL A 151 6.28 -10.13 -6.24
C VAL A 151 6.63 -8.65 -6.13
N ASP A 152 6.50 -8.05 -4.94
CA ASP A 152 6.56 -6.60 -4.75
C ASP A 152 8.02 -6.08 -4.73
N ASP A 153 8.87 -6.67 -3.89
CA ASP A 153 10.28 -6.27 -3.78
C ASP A 153 11.03 -6.48 -5.12
N ALA A 154 10.56 -7.44 -5.94
CA ALA A 154 11.11 -7.76 -7.25
C ALA A 154 10.70 -6.78 -8.36
N LEU A 155 9.70 -5.91 -8.16
CA LEU A 155 9.30 -4.95 -9.21
C LEU A 155 10.43 -3.97 -9.54
N PRO A 156 10.74 -3.68 -10.81
CA PRO A 156 11.78 -2.72 -11.18
C PRO A 156 11.27 -1.26 -11.13
N LEU A 157 10.79 -0.81 -9.97
CA LEU A 157 10.11 0.48 -9.78
C LEU A 157 10.94 1.68 -10.27
N GLN A 158 12.26 1.60 -10.20
CA GLN A 158 13.18 2.63 -10.68
C GLN A 158 13.06 2.94 -12.17
N ASN A 159 12.47 2.05 -12.97
CA ASN A 159 12.23 2.29 -14.39
C ASN A 159 11.02 3.20 -14.61
N ILE A 160 10.17 3.39 -13.58
CA ILE A 160 8.91 4.11 -13.65
C ILE A 160 8.93 5.33 -12.73
N LEU A 161 9.20 5.13 -11.44
CA LEU A 161 9.25 6.19 -10.45
C LEU A 161 10.56 6.97 -10.59
N LYS A 162 10.42 8.28 -10.75
CA LYS A 162 11.51 9.26 -10.87
C LYS A 162 11.27 10.36 -9.83
N PRO A 163 12.31 11.16 -9.49
CA PRO A 163 12.13 12.29 -8.60
C PRO A 163 11.02 13.23 -9.08
N ASP A 164 10.05 13.51 -8.22
CA ASP A 164 8.93 14.40 -8.51
C ASP A 164 9.11 15.72 -7.76
N LEU A 165 9.60 16.73 -8.48
CA LEU A 165 9.88 18.04 -7.91
C LEU A 165 8.61 18.78 -7.48
N ALA A 166 7.50 18.61 -8.21
CA ALA A 166 6.25 19.30 -7.89
C ALA A 166 5.62 18.72 -6.62
N LEU A 167 5.64 17.39 -6.47
CA LEU A 167 5.25 16.71 -5.23
C LEU A 167 6.14 17.17 -4.07
N ARG A 168 7.45 17.18 -4.26
CA ARG A 168 8.42 17.60 -3.23
C ARG A 168 8.16 19.02 -2.77
N GLU A 169 8.03 19.98 -3.69
CA GLU A 169 7.75 21.39 -3.38
C GLU A 169 6.42 21.56 -2.62
N MET A 170 5.37 20.83 -3.01
CA MET A 170 4.09 20.86 -2.31
C MET A 170 4.23 20.37 -0.87
N LEU A 171 4.88 19.21 -0.66
CA LEU A 171 5.10 18.66 0.68
C LEU A 171 6.00 19.58 1.54
N GLN A 172 7.03 20.20 0.96
CA GLN A 172 7.87 21.19 1.66
C GLN A 172 7.04 22.38 2.14
N ARG A 173 6.20 22.96 1.27
CA ARG A 173 5.29 24.06 1.65
C ARG A 173 4.35 23.67 2.79
N LEU A 174 3.87 22.43 2.79
CA LEU A 174 3.02 21.92 3.87
C LEU A 174 3.80 21.83 5.19
N ARG A 175 5.03 21.32 5.18
CA ARG A 175 5.89 21.27 6.39
C ARG A 175 6.23 22.67 6.91
N GLU A 176 6.62 23.57 6.01
CA GLU A 176 7.04 24.94 6.35
C GLU A 176 5.90 25.83 6.87
N SER A 177 4.65 25.49 6.59
CA SER A 177 3.50 26.26 7.10
C SER A 177 3.39 26.20 8.63
N GLY A 178 3.93 25.14 9.23
CA GLY A 178 3.79 24.81 10.65
C GLY A 178 2.34 24.54 11.09
N LYS A 179 1.38 24.36 10.17
CA LYS A 179 -0.03 24.06 10.48
C LYS A 179 -0.26 22.57 10.78
N VAL A 180 0.66 21.72 10.32
CA VAL A 180 0.70 20.28 10.57
C VAL A 180 2.03 19.99 11.26
N ASP A 181 2.00 19.17 12.32
CA ASP A 181 3.19 18.83 13.10
C ASP A 181 3.92 17.62 12.52
N LYS A 182 3.19 16.66 11.93
CA LYS A 182 3.76 15.49 11.26
C LYS A 182 3.10 15.16 9.92
N LEU A 183 3.91 14.82 8.92
CA LEU A 183 3.48 14.12 7.72
C LEU A 183 3.78 12.64 7.90
N TRP A 184 2.78 11.78 7.76
CA TRP A 184 2.89 10.37 8.12
C TRP A 184 2.47 9.48 6.96
N LEU A 185 3.32 8.55 6.54
CA LEU A 185 2.98 7.57 5.51
C LEU A 185 2.04 6.52 6.11
N PHE A 186 0.96 6.18 5.42
CA PHE A 186 0.00 5.18 5.86
C PHE A 186 -0.43 4.30 4.68
N THR A 187 0.27 3.17 4.50
CA THR A 187 0.14 2.28 3.34
C THR A 187 -0.32 0.87 3.74
N ASN A 188 -0.99 0.20 2.81
CA ASN A 188 -1.30 -1.23 2.90
C ASN A 188 -0.15 -2.13 2.42
N ALA A 189 0.88 -1.58 1.78
CA ALA A 189 2.07 -2.32 1.37
C ALA A 189 2.98 -2.65 2.56
N TYR A 190 3.99 -3.49 2.33
CA TYR A 190 5.06 -3.72 3.30
C TYR A 190 6.06 -2.55 3.30
N LYS A 191 6.84 -2.42 4.39
CA LYS A 191 7.76 -1.29 4.58
C LYS A 191 8.77 -1.12 3.45
N ASN A 192 9.30 -2.22 2.90
CA ASN A 192 10.31 -2.17 1.84
C ASN A 192 9.79 -1.41 0.62
N HIS A 193 8.59 -1.75 0.15
CA HIS A 193 7.94 -1.07 -0.98
C HIS A 193 7.68 0.40 -0.70
N GLY A 194 7.05 0.72 0.44
CA GLY A 194 6.76 2.11 0.81
C GLY A 194 8.02 2.98 0.85
N ILE A 195 9.10 2.47 1.45
CA ILE A 195 10.41 3.15 1.49
C ILE A 195 10.99 3.33 0.08
N ARG A 196 10.95 2.29 -0.76
CA ARG A 196 11.46 2.37 -2.13
C ARG A 196 10.74 3.45 -2.93
N CYS A 197 9.42 3.52 -2.83
CA CYS A 197 8.60 4.53 -3.52
C CYS A 197 9.01 5.95 -3.11
N VAL A 198 9.05 6.27 -1.82
CA VAL A 198 9.39 7.64 -1.37
C VAL A 198 10.84 8.02 -1.64
N ARG A 199 11.77 7.05 -1.61
CA ARG A 199 13.17 7.27 -2.00
C ARG A 199 13.31 7.57 -3.49
N LEU A 200 12.63 6.83 -4.36
CA LEU A 200 12.66 7.04 -5.81
C LEU A 200 12.00 8.35 -6.23
N LEU A 201 10.88 8.71 -5.57
CA LEU A 201 10.17 9.98 -5.78
C LEU A 201 10.94 11.18 -5.21
N GLY A 202 11.95 10.97 -4.37
CA GLY A 202 12.74 12.06 -3.79
C GLY A 202 11.99 12.84 -2.71
N VAL A 203 11.19 12.15 -1.89
CA VAL A 203 10.38 12.77 -0.82
C VAL A 203 10.53 12.06 0.52
N ALA A 204 11.46 11.11 0.66
CA ALA A 204 11.61 10.29 1.86
C ALA A 204 11.96 11.09 3.12
N ASP A 205 12.65 12.23 2.98
CA ASP A 205 13.05 13.13 4.06
C ASP A 205 11.93 14.09 4.53
N LEU A 206 10.77 14.07 3.87
CA LEU A 206 9.65 14.97 4.17
C LEU A 206 8.59 14.33 5.08
N PHE A 207 8.75 13.06 5.44
CA PHE A 207 7.85 12.35 6.34
C PHE A 207 8.50 12.10 7.70
N ASP A 208 7.68 12.03 8.75
CA ASP A 208 8.12 11.84 10.13
C ASP A 208 7.98 10.37 10.58
N GLY A 209 7.40 9.51 9.73
CA GLY A 209 7.23 8.09 9.99
C GLY A 209 6.36 7.38 8.97
N ILE A 210 6.23 6.07 9.16
CA ILE A 210 5.43 5.17 8.32
C ILE A 210 4.64 4.18 9.16
N THR A 211 3.35 4.04 8.84
CA THR A 211 2.52 2.90 9.23
C THR A 211 2.28 2.04 7.98
N TYR A 212 2.70 0.79 8.05
CA TYR A 212 2.60 -0.18 6.96
C TYR A 212 1.86 -1.45 7.40
N CYS A 213 1.42 -2.28 6.45
CA CYS A 213 0.86 -3.60 6.76
C CYS A 213 1.99 -4.58 7.04
N ASP A 214 2.02 -5.16 8.25
CA ASP A 214 3.13 -6.03 8.65
C ASP A 214 2.92 -7.46 8.16
N TYR A 215 3.56 -7.80 7.05
CA TYR A 215 3.49 -9.12 6.42
C TYR A 215 4.25 -10.20 7.21
N SER A 216 5.03 -9.85 8.24
CA SER A 216 5.63 -10.84 9.13
C SER A 216 4.61 -11.45 10.12
N LYS A 217 3.39 -10.89 10.19
CA LYS A 217 2.31 -11.37 11.06
C LYS A 217 1.30 -12.18 10.26
N HIS A 218 0.65 -13.12 10.95
CA HIS A 218 -0.43 -13.91 10.36
C HIS A 218 -1.72 -13.09 10.18
N ASP A 219 -2.10 -12.30 11.19
CA ASP A 219 -3.24 -11.38 11.10
C ASP A 219 -2.80 -10.07 10.45
N LEU A 220 -3.02 -9.97 9.13
CA LEU A 220 -2.70 -8.77 8.36
C LEU A 220 -3.69 -7.65 8.67
N ILE A 221 -3.22 -6.63 9.40
CA ILE A 221 -3.96 -5.41 9.70
C ILE A 221 -3.67 -4.36 8.62
N CYS A 222 -4.66 -4.13 7.75
CA CYS A 222 -4.59 -3.19 6.64
C CYS A 222 -5.86 -2.33 6.56
N LYS A 223 -5.77 -1.15 5.94
CA LYS A 223 -6.94 -0.31 5.60
C LYS A 223 -7.92 -1.11 4.72
N PRO A 224 -9.25 -0.98 4.89
CA PRO A 224 -9.98 -0.03 5.75
C PRO A 224 -10.32 -0.57 7.15
N ASP A 225 -9.61 -1.59 7.67
CA ASP A 225 -9.81 -2.08 9.03
C ASP A 225 -9.52 -0.95 10.04
N VAL A 226 -10.43 -0.72 11.00
CA VAL A 226 -10.25 0.32 12.04
C VAL A 226 -8.97 0.10 12.85
N ARG A 227 -8.54 -1.16 13.02
CA ARG A 227 -7.28 -1.49 13.70
C ARG A 227 -6.05 -0.90 12.99
N ALA A 228 -6.10 -0.71 11.67
CA ALA A 228 -5.02 -0.07 10.92
C ALA A 228 -4.94 1.43 11.22
N PHE A 229 -6.09 2.10 11.36
CA PHE A 229 -6.16 3.52 11.73
C PHE A 229 -5.73 3.75 13.18
N GLU A 230 -6.14 2.88 14.11
CA GLU A 230 -5.66 2.92 15.50
C GLU A 230 -4.15 2.68 15.59
N LYS A 231 -3.61 1.75 14.79
CA LYS A 231 -2.17 1.55 14.66
C LYS A 231 -1.47 2.84 14.18
N ALA A 232 -1.99 3.49 13.14
CA ALA A 232 -1.41 4.74 12.62
C ALA A 232 -1.49 5.89 13.64
N LYS A 233 -2.61 6.01 14.35
CA LYS A 233 -2.80 6.96 15.45
C LYS A 233 -1.76 6.76 16.56
N LEU A 234 -1.60 5.51 17.01
CA LEU A 234 -0.64 5.16 18.07
C LEU A 234 0.81 5.41 17.65
N GLN A 235 1.20 4.98 16.44
CA GLN A 235 2.58 5.11 15.96
C GLN A 235 2.95 6.58 15.68
N SER A 236 2.02 7.39 15.18
CA SER A 236 2.25 8.82 14.94
C SER A 236 2.25 9.66 16.23
N GLY A 237 1.67 9.16 17.32
CA GLY A 237 1.48 9.89 18.58
C GLY A 237 0.24 10.78 18.58
N LEU A 238 -0.68 10.59 17.63
CA LEU A 238 -1.91 11.36 17.52
C LEU A 238 -2.86 11.07 18.70
N GLY A 239 -3.22 12.11 19.45
CA GLY A 239 -4.16 12.02 20.57
C GLY A 239 -5.62 11.87 20.14
N SER A 240 -6.06 12.60 19.11
CA SER A 240 -7.46 12.63 18.63
C SER A 240 -7.54 12.65 17.10
N PHE A 241 -8.45 11.87 16.50
CA PHE A 241 -8.65 11.87 15.04
C PHE A 241 -9.12 13.23 14.51
N GLU A 242 -9.77 14.07 15.32
CA GLU A 242 -10.20 15.42 14.93
C GLU A 242 -9.03 16.36 14.60
N ASN A 243 -7.80 15.99 14.97
CA ASN A 243 -6.56 16.69 14.62
C ASN A 243 -5.80 16.01 13.48
N SER A 244 -6.50 15.22 12.65
CA SER A 244 -5.88 14.52 11.52
C SER A 244 -6.53 14.76 10.17
N TRP A 245 -5.70 14.73 9.14
CA TRP A 245 -6.08 14.77 7.73
C TRP A 245 -5.62 13.49 7.06
N PHE A 246 -6.31 13.08 6.00
CA PHE A 246 -5.99 11.84 5.30
C PHE A 246 -6.24 11.99 3.80
N VAL A 247 -5.28 11.55 2.98
CA VAL A 247 -5.41 11.45 1.52
C VAL A 247 -5.12 10.02 1.06
N ASP A 248 -6.01 9.47 0.23
CA ASP A 248 -6.00 8.07 -0.22
C ASP A 248 -6.82 7.93 -1.51
N ASP A 249 -6.48 6.98 -2.39
CA ASP A 249 -7.20 6.72 -3.65
C ASP A 249 -8.41 5.77 -3.45
N SER A 250 -8.47 5.05 -2.33
CA SER A 250 -9.57 4.15 -2.01
C SER A 250 -10.72 4.86 -1.29
N GLY A 251 -11.89 4.86 -1.93
CA GLY A 251 -13.13 5.39 -1.34
C GLY A 251 -13.51 4.67 -0.02
N ASN A 252 -13.22 3.38 0.13
CA ASN A 252 -13.45 2.62 1.36
C ASN A 252 -12.52 3.08 2.50
N ASN A 253 -11.26 3.38 2.21
CA ASN A 253 -10.31 3.92 3.20
C ASN A 253 -10.75 5.32 3.65
N ILE A 254 -11.11 6.19 2.70
CA ILE A 254 -11.65 7.53 2.98
C ILE A 254 -12.92 7.44 3.81
N LYS A 255 -13.84 6.52 3.47
CA LYS A 255 -15.08 6.31 4.22
C LYS A 255 -14.78 5.95 5.67
N LYS A 256 -13.78 5.09 5.91
CA LYS A 256 -13.36 4.74 7.27
C LYS A 256 -12.79 5.95 8.01
N GLY A 257 -11.94 6.76 7.38
CA GLY A 257 -11.40 7.99 7.95
C GLY A 257 -12.49 8.97 8.39
N ILE A 258 -13.55 9.14 7.58
CA ILE A 258 -14.70 9.96 7.94
C ILE A 258 -15.48 9.36 9.11
N GLU A 259 -15.77 8.05 9.07
CA GLU A 259 -16.53 7.36 10.13
C GLU A 259 -15.87 7.46 11.50
N ILE A 260 -14.54 7.47 11.57
CA ILE A 260 -13.78 7.58 12.83
C ILE A 260 -13.53 9.03 13.27
N GLY A 261 -13.99 10.02 12.50
CA GLY A 261 -13.92 11.43 12.88
C GLY A 261 -12.62 12.16 12.51
N MET A 262 -11.93 11.74 11.45
CA MET A 262 -10.83 12.54 10.90
C MET A 262 -11.33 13.91 10.43
N LYS A 263 -10.55 14.97 10.67
CA LYS A 263 -10.96 16.36 10.40
C LYS A 263 -11.37 16.59 8.95
N LYS A 264 -10.60 16.04 8.03
CA LYS A 264 -10.88 16.10 6.59
C LYS A 264 -10.18 14.96 5.87
N CYS A 265 -10.94 14.24 5.05
CA CYS A 265 -10.44 13.19 4.19
C CYS A 265 -10.55 13.63 2.71
N VAL A 266 -9.47 13.45 1.96
CA VAL A 266 -9.35 13.83 0.56
C VAL A 266 -9.24 12.57 -0.28
N HIS A 267 -10.23 12.31 -1.11
CA HIS A 267 -10.26 11.17 -2.03
C HIS A 267 -9.56 11.55 -3.34
N LEU A 268 -8.45 10.90 -3.65
CA LEU A 268 -7.75 11.10 -4.92
C LEU A 268 -8.34 10.19 -6.00
N VAL A 269 -8.86 10.77 -7.08
CA VAL A 269 -9.48 10.06 -8.21
C VAL A 269 -8.90 10.62 -9.51
N GLU A 270 -7.88 9.97 -10.07
CA GLU A 270 -7.17 10.46 -11.26
C GLU A 270 -8.07 10.53 -12.51
N GLU A 271 -8.80 9.45 -12.82
CA GLU A 271 -9.70 9.38 -13.98
C GLU A 271 -11.12 9.00 -13.55
N GLU A 272 -11.28 7.75 -13.12
CA GLU A 272 -12.57 7.20 -12.71
C GLU A 272 -12.45 6.52 -11.34
N VAL A 273 -13.58 6.47 -10.63
CA VAL A 273 -13.67 5.81 -9.34
C VAL A 273 -13.55 4.30 -9.53
N ASP A 274 -12.54 3.70 -8.92
CA ASP A 274 -12.43 2.25 -8.84
C ASP A 274 -13.55 1.69 -7.96
N HIS A 275 -14.56 1.11 -8.60
CA HIS A 275 -15.73 0.55 -7.90
C HIS A 275 -15.38 -0.57 -6.93
N ILE A 276 -14.22 -1.23 -7.08
CA ILE A 276 -13.74 -2.24 -6.13
C ILE A 276 -13.22 -1.56 -4.87
N LEU A 277 -12.49 -0.45 -5.02
CA LEU A 277 -11.96 0.33 -3.90
C LEU A 277 -13.00 1.22 -3.22
N GLY A 278 -14.25 1.21 -3.70
CA GLY A 278 -15.38 1.90 -3.10
C GLY A 278 -15.69 3.23 -3.79
N LYS A 279 -16.96 3.65 -3.70
CA LYS A 279 -17.39 4.96 -4.21
C LYS A 279 -16.82 6.09 -3.35
N THR A 280 -16.71 7.28 -3.94
CA THR A 280 -16.43 8.50 -3.17
C THR A 280 -17.48 8.69 -2.07
N PRO A 281 -17.09 8.65 -0.79
CA PRO A 281 -18.02 8.78 0.32
C PRO A 281 -18.50 10.24 0.47
N ALA A 282 -19.74 10.41 0.94
CA ALA A 282 -20.23 11.75 1.28
C ALA A 282 -19.37 12.37 2.41
N GLY A 283 -18.99 13.64 2.24
CA GLY A 283 -18.15 14.36 3.21
C GLY A 283 -16.65 14.34 2.90
N SER A 284 -16.19 13.60 1.89
CA SER A 284 -14.82 13.76 1.37
C SER A 284 -14.71 14.91 0.37
N VAL A 285 -13.51 15.47 0.25
CA VAL A 285 -13.16 16.31 -0.90
C VAL A 285 -12.51 15.45 -1.98
N VAL A 286 -12.72 15.76 -3.26
CA VAL A 286 -12.14 15.01 -4.38
C VAL A 286 -11.08 15.85 -5.07
N ILE A 287 -9.96 15.24 -5.41
CA ILE A 287 -8.89 15.81 -6.24
C ILE A 287 -8.50 14.78 -7.31
N SER A 288 -7.95 15.25 -8.44
CA SER A 288 -7.43 14.35 -9.48
C SER A 288 -5.92 14.12 -9.40
N ASP A 289 -5.21 15.04 -8.76
CA ASP A 289 -3.77 15.00 -8.57
C ASP A 289 -3.42 15.47 -7.16
N ILE A 290 -2.48 14.80 -6.50
CA ILE A 290 -2.09 15.13 -5.12
C ILE A 290 -1.56 16.57 -4.97
N THR A 291 -1.01 17.15 -6.04
CA THR A 291 -0.54 18.54 -6.04
C THR A 291 -1.68 19.57 -5.98
N GLU A 292 -2.94 19.14 -6.07
CA GLU A 292 -4.14 19.96 -5.85
C GLU A 292 -4.47 20.14 -4.35
N LEU A 293 -3.81 19.43 -3.44
CA LEU A 293 -4.02 19.58 -1.99
C LEU A 293 -4.07 21.04 -1.49
N PRO A 294 -3.18 21.95 -1.92
CA PRO A 294 -3.24 23.36 -1.52
C PRO A 294 -4.55 24.09 -1.87
N GLN A 295 -5.34 23.57 -2.82
CA GLN A 295 -6.59 24.16 -3.28
C GLN A 295 -7.78 23.71 -2.43
N VAL A 296 -7.72 22.49 -1.89
CA VAL A 296 -8.81 21.85 -1.13
C VAL A 296 -8.62 21.91 0.40
N VAL A 297 -7.38 22.12 0.83
CA VAL A 297 -7.00 22.40 2.22
C VAL A 297 -6.09 23.63 2.34
N PRO A 298 -6.45 24.79 1.75
CA PRO A 298 -5.60 25.98 1.73
C PRO A 298 -5.21 26.46 3.13
N GLU A 299 -6.03 26.17 4.15
CA GLU A 299 -5.74 26.46 5.54
C GLU A 299 -4.41 25.86 6.03
N LEU A 300 -4.00 24.72 5.48
CA LEU A 300 -2.76 24.02 5.86
C LEU A 300 -1.51 24.54 5.16
N PHE A 301 -1.67 25.31 4.08
CA PHE A 301 -0.56 25.82 3.27
C PHE A 301 -0.33 27.33 3.47
N SER A 302 -1.19 27.99 4.25
CA SER A 302 -0.99 29.37 4.68
C SER A 302 0.17 29.48 5.66
N LYS A 303 1.09 30.43 5.44
CA LYS A 303 2.18 30.70 6.39
C LYS A 303 1.58 31.07 7.75
N LYS A 304 2.17 30.52 8.81
CA LYS A 304 1.88 30.92 10.19
C LYS A 304 2.16 32.39 10.42
#